data_AF-A0A401TY17-F1
#
_entry.id   AF-A0A401TY17-F1
#
_cell.length_a   1.000
_cell.length_b   1.000
_cell.length_c   1.000
_cell.angle_alpha   90.00
_cell.angle_beta   90.00
_cell.angle_gamma   90.00
#
_symmetry.space_group_name_H-M   'P 1'
#
loop_
_entity.id
_entity.type
_entity.pdbx_description
1 polymer ?
#
loop_
_entity_poly.entity_id
_entity_poly.type
_entity_poly.pdbx_seq_one_letter_code
_entity_poly.pdbx_strand_id
1 'polypeptide(L)'
;SWIVSNTSKGTAGGGADPAAADGTGTRTDGTQLAFTEVRLKTVLSSIWTNGGKPGTIMTGAFNKQVFSTFTGRSTAIEEAKSKKIVASVDAYESDFGKLKVIANRFQRPRDVLVLEMDKWAVAYLNGRNMISIPLAKTGDSDRRQVLAEYALVARNEKASGGVFDNTTS
;
A
#
# COMPACT_ATOMS: atom_id res chain seq x y z
N SER A 1 -12.40 4.28 3.77
CA SER A 1 -10.94 4.36 3.98
C SER A 1 -10.62 3.62 5.27
N TRP A 2 -9.46 2.97 5.33
CA TRP A 2 -9.07 2.06 6.41
C TRP A 2 -7.86 2.54 7.22
N ILE A 3 -7.35 3.75 6.93
CA ILE A 3 -6.18 4.35 7.59
C ILE A 3 -6.56 5.78 8.00
N VAL A 4 -6.29 6.13 9.26
CA VAL A 4 -6.56 7.44 9.88
C VAL A 4 -5.43 7.90 10.81
N SER A 5 -4.78 6.99 11.55
CA SER A 5 -3.88 7.32 12.67
C SER A 5 -2.47 7.70 12.20
N ASN A 6 -1.94 6.98 11.20
CA ASN A 6 -0.54 7.07 10.81
C ASN A 6 -0.39 7.68 9.42
N THR A 7 -0.70 8.96 9.29
CA THR A 7 -0.77 9.63 7.98
C THR A 7 0.18 10.82 7.86
N SER A 8 0.81 10.96 6.70
CA SER A 8 1.46 12.20 6.26
C SER A 8 0.77 12.69 5.00
N LYS A 9 0.09 13.83 5.07
CA LYS A 9 -0.78 14.36 4.00
C LYS A 9 -0.56 15.85 3.78
N GLY A 10 -1.02 16.37 2.65
CA GLY A 10 -1.06 17.80 2.40
C GLY A 10 -2.10 18.46 3.30
N THR A 11 -1.72 19.49 4.06
CA THR A 11 -2.64 20.23 4.93
C THR A 11 -3.28 21.42 4.23
N ALA A 12 -2.59 22.00 3.24
CA ALA A 12 -3.16 23.01 2.35
C ALA A 12 -4.28 22.38 1.48
N GLY A 13 -5.30 23.18 1.14
CA GLY A 13 -6.45 22.72 0.36
C GLY A 13 -7.45 21.85 1.13
N GLY A 14 -7.34 21.74 2.46
CA GLY A 14 -8.32 21.04 3.30
C GLY A 14 -8.13 19.53 3.38
N GLY A 15 -6.91 19.02 3.14
CA GLY A 15 -6.62 17.59 3.24
C GLY A 15 -6.86 17.05 4.65
N ALA A 16 -7.71 16.02 4.75
CA ALA A 16 -8.20 15.49 6.03
C ALA A 16 -8.33 13.97 6.00
N ASP A 17 -8.02 13.32 7.12
CA ASP A 17 -8.25 11.88 7.27
C ASP A 17 -9.75 11.58 7.42
N PRO A 18 -10.21 10.36 7.08
CA PRO A 18 -11.60 9.98 7.31
C PRO A 18 -11.92 10.05 8.82
N ALA A 19 -13.18 10.34 9.17
CA ALA A 19 -13.61 10.38 10.57
C ALA A 19 -13.52 9.01 11.28
N ALA A 20 -13.64 7.92 10.53
CA ALA A 20 -13.52 6.55 11.00
C ALA A 20 -12.70 5.70 10.03
N ALA A 21 -12.03 4.66 10.56
CA ALA A 21 -11.24 3.70 9.78
C ALA A 21 -11.96 2.36 9.57
N ASP A 22 -13.25 2.43 9.26
CA ASP A 22 -14.15 1.28 9.07
C ASP A 22 -14.44 0.99 7.58
N GLY A 23 -13.73 1.67 6.68
CA GLY A 23 -13.93 1.54 5.25
C GLY A 23 -15.02 2.47 4.68
N THR A 24 -15.89 3.07 5.50
CA THR A 24 -17.07 3.83 5.04
C THR A 24 -16.76 5.25 4.57
N GLY A 25 -15.83 5.94 5.24
CA GLY A 25 -15.46 7.32 4.91
C GLY A 25 -14.32 7.44 3.90
N THR A 26 -14.34 8.42 3.01
CA THR A 26 -13.20 8.73 2.14
C THR A 26 -12.29 9.78 2.77
N ARG A 27 -11.01 9.75 2.42
CA ARG A 27 -10.07 10.82 2.78
C ARG A 27 -10.35 12.04 1.91
N THR A 28 -10.23 13.24 2.46
CA THR A 28 -10.24 14.48 1.66
C THR A 28 -8.82 14.73 1.15
N ASP A 29 -8.69 14.88 -0.17
CA ASP A 29 -7.39 15.13 -0.79
C ASP A 29 -6.93 16.58 -0.51
N GLY A 30 -5.68 16.73 -0.09
CA GLY A 30 -5.04 18.03 0.04
C GLY A 30 -4.25 18.43 -1.22
N THR A 31 -3.56 19.56 -1.14
CA THR A 31 -2.56 19.96 -2.14
C THR A 31 -1.44 18.93 -2.22
N GLN A 32 -1.02 18.59 -3.43
CA GLN A 32 0.06 17.63 -3.64
C GLN A 32 1.41 18.18 -3.16
N LEU A 33 2.20 17.30 -2.54
CA LEU A 33 3.53 17.55 -2.02
C LEU A 33 4.49 16.49 -2.54
N ALA A 34 5.78 16.83 -2.66
CA ALA A 34 6.78 15.84 -3.03
C ALA A 34 6.80 14.66 -2.02
N PHE A 35 6.96 13.45 -2.54
CA PHE A 35 7.24 12.29 -1.71
C PHE A 35 8.70 12.34 -1.26
N THR A 36 8.93 12.44 0.06
CA THR A 36 10.28 12.57 0.63
C THR A 36 10.53 11.52 1.71
N GLU A 37 11.80 11.18 1.92
CA GLU A 37 12.20 10.23 2.95
C GLU A 37 11.77 10.69 4.36
N VAL A 38 11.79 12.00 4.62
CA VAL A 38 11.33 12.59 5.89
C VAL A 38 9.87 12.23 6.14
N ARG A 39 8.99 12.40 5.15
CA ARG A 39 7.57 12.07 5.28
C ARG A 39 7.33 10.58 5.52
N LEU A 40 8.12 9.74 4.86
CA LEU A 40 8.08 8.30 5.10
C LEU A 40 8.50 7.95 6.54
N LYS A 41 9.61 8.52 7.04
CA LYS A 41 10.09 8.32 8.41
C LYS A 41 9.09 8.78 9.46
N THR A 42 8.40 9.91 9.22
CA THR A 42 7.30 10.37 10.08
C THR A 42 6.20 9.31 10.19
N VAL A 43 5.78 8.72 9.07
CA VAL A 43 4.76 7.65 9.09
C VAL A 43 5.27 6.40 9.80
N LEU A 44 6.51 5.97 9.53
CA LEU A 44 7.10 4.79 10.19
C LEU A 44 7.20 4.97 11.71
N SER A 45 7.65 6.15 12.17
CA SER A 45 7.71 6.50 13.59
C SER A 45 6.32 6.53 14.24
N SER A 46 5.31 7.04 13.53
CA SER A 46 3.92 7.03 13.99
C SER A 46 3.38 5.61 14.15
N ILE A 47 3.61 4.72 13.16
CA ILE A 47 3.19 3.32 13.24
C ILE A 47 3.87 2.62 14.42
N TRP A 48 5.17 2.81 14.59
CA TRP A 48 5.92 2.23 15.70
C TRP A 48 5.38 2.68 17.06
N THR A 49 5.14 3.98 17.22
CA THR A 49 4.60 4.55 18.47
C THR A 49 3.21 4.00 18.79
N ASN A 50 2.44 3.66 17.75
CA ASN A 50 1.14 3.01 17.88
C ASN A 50 1.22 1.47 18.01
N GLY A 51 2.42 0.90 18.13
CA GLY A 51 2.65 -0.53 18.36
C GLY A 51 2.63 -1.41 17.10
N GLY A 52 2.67 -0.81 15.92
CA GLY A 52 2.76 -1.53 14.64
C GLY A 52 4.19 -1.87 14.23
N LYS A 53 4.33 -2.90 13.41
CA LYS A 53 5.58 -3.36 12.81
C LYS A 53 5.40 -3.61 11.31
N PRO A 54 5.35 -2.54 10.50
CA PRO A 54 5.06 -2.66 9.08
C PRO A 54 6.20 -3.37 8.34
N GLY A 55 5.84 -4.17 7.34
CA GLY A 55 6.80 -4.96 6.56
C GLY A 55 6.79 -4.69 5.07
N THR A 56 5.78 -3.96 4.57
CA THR A 56 5.61 -3.69 3.13
C THR A 56 5.32 -2.23 2.89
N ILE A 57 6.00 -1.63 1.91
CA ILE A 57 5.67 -0.32 1.35
C ILE A 57 5.14 -0.56 -0.06
N MET A 58 3.94 -0.07 -0.36
CA MET A 58 3.39 -0.07 -1.70
C MET A 58 3.44 1.33 -2.30
N THR A 59 3.93 1.46 -3.53
CA THR A 59 4.08 2.75 -4.23
C THR A 59 3.56 2.71 -5.66
N GLY A 60 3.03 3.83 -6.14
CA GLY A 60 2.80 4.04 -7.58
C GLY A 60 4.11 4.15 -8.36
N ALA A 61 4.04 4.09 -9.69
CA ALA A 61 5.23 4.05 -10.55
C ALA A 61 6.19 5.24 -10.34
N PHE A 62 5.67 6.47 -10.40
CA PHE A 62 6.45 7.69 -10.16
C PHE A 62 7.08 7.69 -8.76
N ASN A 63 6.27 7.43 -7.72
CA ASN A 63 6.75 7.43 -6.34
C ASN A 63 7.74 6.28 -6.05
N LYS A 64 7.72 5.16 -6.80
CA LYS A 64 8.77 4.12 -6.74
C LYS A 64 10.10 4.62 -7.30
N GLN A 65 10.09 5.42 -8.36
CA GLN A 65 11.30 6.03 -8.90
C GLN A 65 11.85 7.07 -7.93
N VAL A 66 10.99 7.94 -7.38
CA VAL A 66 11.37 8.88 -6.31
C VAL A 66 11.92 8.14 -5.09
N PHE A 67 11.27 7.06 -4.65
CA PHE A 67 11.78 6.23 -3.55
C PHE A 67 13.21 5.74 -3.82
N SER A 68 13.52 5.38 -5.07
CA SER A 68 14.83 4.86 -5.46
C SER A 68 15.92 5.95 -5.44
N THR A 69 15.59 7.23 -5.19
CA THR A 69 16.56 8.31 -4.97
C THR A 69 16.90 8.52 -3.49
N PHE A 70 16.16 7.93 -2.54
CA PHE A 70 16.38 8.12 -1.10
C PHE A 70 17.77 7.64 -0.65
N THR A 71 18.34 8.31 0.36
CA THR A 71 19.72 8.07 0.82
C THR A 71 19.80 6.98 1.88
N GLY A 72 18.75 6.78 2.70
CA GLY A 72 18.63 5.68 3.67
C GLY A 72 18.40 4.30 3.07
N ARG A 73 18.85 4.06 1.83
CA ARG A 73 18.77 2.76 1.18
C ARG A 73 19.74 1.78 1.84
N SER A 74 19.31 0.54 2.04
CA SER A 74 20.27 -0.55 2.19
C SER A 74 21.02 -0.63 0.86
N THR A 75 22.29 -0.24 0.82
CA THR A 75 23.12 -0.47 -0.35
C THR A 75 23.10 -1.97 -0.56
N ALA A 76 22.44 -2.44 -1.62
CA ALA A 76 22.84 -3.68 -2.23
C ALA A 76 24.30 -3.45 -2.60
N ILE A 77 25.22 -3.91 -1.75
CA ILE A 77 26.56 -4.26 -2.19
C ILE A 77 26.28 -5.41 -3.16
N GLU A 78 25.91 -5.05 -4.39
CA GLU A 78 25.99 -5.95 -5.52
C GLU A 78 27.44 -6.36 -5.53
N GLU A 79 27.71 -7.60 -5.14
CA GLU A 79 29.00 -8.21 -5.40
C GLU A 79 29.33 -7.92 -6.86
N ALA A 80 30.49 -7.32 -7.11
CA ALA A 80 30.98 -6.88 -8.43
C ALA A 80 31.11 -8.01 -9.48
N LYS A 81 30.51 -9.18 -9.24
CA LYS A 81 30.37 -10.32 -10.14
C LYS A 81 29.15 -10.19 -11.08
N SER A 82 28.16 -9.38 -10.73
CA SER A 82 26.93 -9.17 -11.49
C SER A 82 27.06 -7.86 -12.29
N LYS A 83 27.22 -7.93 -13.63
CA LYS A 83 27.20 -6.74 -14.52
C LYS A 83 25.79 -6.15 -14.67
N LYS A 84 25.00 -6.10 -13.59
CA LYS A 84 23.62 -5.62 -13.60
C LYS A 84 23.58 -4.23 -12.98
N ILE A 85 23.17 -3.24 -13.77
CA ILE A 85 22.83 -1.92 -13.24
C ILE A 85 21.48 -2.07 -12.51
N VAL A 86 21.51 -2.08 -11.17
CA VAL A 86 20.29 -2.11 -10.34
C VAL A 86 19.95 -0.69 -9.92
N ALA A 87 19.00 -0.07 -10.62
CA ALA A 87 18.54 1.29 -10.30
C ALA A 87 17.36 1.31 -9.30
N SER A 88 16.71 0.18 -9.05
CA SER A 88 15.52 0.07 -8.22
C SER A 88 15.84 -0.48 -6.82
N VAL A 89 15.27 0.13 -5.78
CA VAL A 89 15.42 -0.32 -4.39
C VAL A 89 14.23 -1.17 -3.98
N ASP A 90 14.46 -2.43 -3.60
CA ASP A 90 13.41 -3.39 -3.21
C ASP A 90 13.27 -3.59 -1.70
N ALA A 91 14.23 -3.07 -0.92
CA ALA A 91 14.19 -3.08 0.53
C ALA A 91 14.60 -1.73 1.13
N TYR A 92 13.91 -1.33 2.19
CA TYR A 92 14.23 -0.16 3.00
C TYR A 92 14.60 -0.61 4.39
N GLU A 93 15.73 -0.15 4.89
CA GLU A 93 16.16 -0.41 6.26
C GLU A 93 15.88 0.85 7.07
N SER A 94 14.86 0.76 7.92
CA SER A 94 14.46 1.84 8.81
C SER A 94 14.95 1.57 10.22
N ASP A 95 14.86 2.58 11.09
CA ASP A 95 15.13 2.45 12.53
C ASP A 95 14.23 1.39 13.21
N PHE A 96 13.13 1.00 12.58
CA PHE A 96 12.13 0.06 13.09
C PHE A 96 12.16 -1.31 12.39
N GLY A 97 13.16 -1.53 11.53
CA GLY A 97 13.38 -2.77 10.80
C GLY A 97 13.30 -2.64 9.28
N LYS A 98 13.34 -3.79 8.61
CA LYS A 98 13.42 -3.89 7.15
C LYS A 98 12.03 -4.00 6.52
N LEU A 99 11.75 -3.16 5.54
CA LEU A 99 10.51 -3.16 4.76
C LEU A 99 10.77 -3.52 3.31
N LYS A 100 9.89 -4.31 2.70
CA LYS A 100 9.90 -4.61 1.27
C LYS A 100 9.16 -3.52 0.50
N VAL A 101 9.72 -3.02 -0.60
CA VAL A 101 9.13 -1.94 -1.40
C VAL A 101 8.59 -2.48 -2.72
N ILE A 102 7.27 -2.44 -2.91
CA ILE A 102 6.58 -3.05 -4.05
C ILE A 102 5.86 -1.97 -4.86
N ALA A 103 6.07 -1.98 -6.18
CA ALA A 103 5.27 -1.16 -7.08
C ALA A 103 3.88 -1.81 -7.27
N ASN A 104 2.82 -1.06 -7.04
CA ASN A 104 1.45 -1.52 -7.28
C ASN A 104 0.74 -0.56 -8.25
N ARG A 105 0.31 -1.10 -9.40
CA ARG A 105 -0.32 -0.37 -10.51
C ARG A 105 -1.81 -0.08 -10.29
N PHE A 106 -2.44 -0.76 -9.35
CA PHE A 106 -3.88 -0.67 -9.07
C PHE A 106 -4.18 0.25 -7.88
N GLN A 107 -3.15 0.82 -7.24
CA GLN A 107 -3.33 1.85 -6.22
C GLN A 107 -3.32 3.25 -6.85
N ARG A 108 -3.83 4.24 -6.13
CA ARG A 108 -3.80 5.64 -6.56
C ARG A 108 -2.35 6.14 -6.66
N PRO A 109 -1.93 6.81 -7.74
CA PRO A 109 -0.54 7.22 -7.92
C PRO A 109 -0.01 8.18 -6.84
N ARG A 110 -0.89 8.99 -6.24
CA ARG A 110 -0.57 9.96 -5.19
C ARG A 110 -0.47 9.36 -3.78
N ASP A 111 -0.68 8.06 -3.64
CA ASP A 111 -0.69 7.37 -2.34
C ASP A 111 0.52 6.42 -2.25
N VAL A 112 1.15 6.41 -1.08
CA VAL A 112 2.18 5.45 -0.69
C VAL A 112 1.72 4.79 0.60
N LEU A 113 1.46 3.49 0.55
CA LEU A 113 0.92 2.74 1.68
C LEU A 113 2.05 2.01 2.41
N VAL A 114 2.03 2.05 3.74
CA VAL A 114 2.97 1.36 4.62
C VAL A 114 2.17 0.36 5.44
N LEU A 115 2.33 -0.93 5.13
CA LEU A 115 1.40 -1.97 5.53
C LEU A 115 2.09 -3.07 6.35
N GLU A 116 1.43 -3.47 7.42
CA GLU A 116 1.69 -4.70 8.15
C GLU A 116 0.72 -5.79 7.64
N MET A 117 1.16 -6.59 6.68
CA MET A 117 0.27 -7.44 5.85
C MET A 117 -0.51 -8.50 6.64
N ASP A 118 -0.03 -8.96 7.79
CA ASP A 118 -0.74 -9.94 8.63
C ASP A 118 -1.92 -9.33 9.42
N LYS A 119 -2.02 -7.99 9.47
CA LYS A 119 -3.16 -7.24 10.01
C LYS A 119 -4.20 -6.88 8.94
N TRP A 120 -4.00 -7.34 7.71
CA TRP A 120 -4.98 -7.26 6.64
C TRP A 120 -5.48 -8.65 6.26
N ALA A 121 -6.76 -8.77 5.96
CA ALA A 121 -7.34 -10.03 5.52
C ALA A 121 -8.42 -9.78 4.46
N VAL A 122 -8.71 -10.82 3.69
CA VAL A 122 -9.85 -10.88 2.79
C VAL A 122 -10.88 -11.79 3.44
N ALA A 123 -12.08 -11.27 3.72
CA ALA A 123 -13.20 -12.04 4.21
C ALA A 123 -14.10 -12.41 3.04
N TYR A 124 -14.12 -13.69 2.66
CA TYR A 124 -15.03 -14.21 1.65
C TYR A 124 -16.40 -14.47 2.26
N LEU A 125 -17.47 -14.19 1.52
CA LEU A 125 -18.80 -14.64 1.91
C LEU A 125 -18.83 -16.17 1.86
N ASN A 126 -19.44 -16.80 2.87
CA ASN A 126 -19.46 -18.26 2.98
C ASN A 126 -20.05 -18.89 1.70
N GLY A 127 -19.37 -19.90 1.16
CA GLY A 127 -19.75 -20.57 -0.08
C GLY A 127 -19.56 -19.74 -1.35
N ARG A 128 -18.95 -18.55 -1.30
CA ARG A 128 -18.68 -17.68 -2.47
C ARG A 128 -17.21 -17.32 -2.63
N ASN A 129 -16.31 -18.23 -2.26
CA ASN A 129 -14.88 -18.10 -2.56
C ASN A 129 -14.55 -18.79 -3.89
N MET A 130 -14.48 -18.01 -4.98
CA MET A 130 -14.09 -18.47 -6.32
C MET A 130 -14.82 -19.75 -6.77
N ILE A 131 -16.15 -19.73 -6.68
CA ILE A 131 -16.98 -20.87 -7.09
C ILE A 131 -17.26 -20.86 -8.59
N SER A 132 -17.41 -22.04 -9.19
CA SER A 132 -17.80 -22.22 -10.59
C SER A 132 -19.24 -22.72 -10.67
N ILE A 133 -20.12 -21.92 -11.27
CA ILE A 133 -21.54 -22.21 -11.41
C ILE A 133 -21.82 -22.57 -12.88
N PRO A 134 -22.45 -23.71 -13.19
CA PRO A 134 -22.90 -24.02 -14.54
C PRO A 134 -23.98 -23.04 -14.99
N LEU A 135 -23.80 -22.48 -16.17
CA LEU A 135 -24.85 -21.73 -16.85
C LEU A 135 -25.71 -22.69 -17.67
N ALA A 136 -26.96 -22.29 -17.93
CA ALA A 136 -27.86 -23.07 -18.77
C ALA A 136 -27.22 -23.31 -20.15
N LYS A 137 -27.37 -24.53 -20.69
CA LYS A 137 -26.87 -24.87 -22.02
C LYS A 137 -27.47 -23.95 -23.07
N THR A 138 -26.65 -23.51 -24.02
CA THR A 138 -27.08 -22.77 -25.21
C THR A 138 -26.47 -23.46 -26.43
N GLY A 139 -27.31 -24.16 -27.21
CA GLY A 139 -26.83 -25.07 -28.25
C GLY A 139 -25.93 -26.17 -27.67
N ASP A 140 -24.87 -26.52 -28.40
CA ASP A 140 -23.85 -27.51 -27.99
C ASP A 140 -22.66 -26.86 -27.23
N SER A 141 -22.92 -25.79 -26.49
CA SER A 141 -21.88 -25.11 -25.71
C SER A 141 -22.12 -25.23 -24.20
N ASP A 142 -21.07 -25.62 -23.48
CA ASP A 142 -21.01 -25.57 -22.03
C ASP A 142 -20.37 -24.26 -21.57
N ARG A 143 -21.07 -23.52 -20.71
CA ARG A 143 -20.60 -22.26 -20.14
C ARG A 143 -20.64 -22.32 -18.62
N ARG A 144 -19.65 -21.73 -17.97
CA ARG A 144 -19.58 -21.60 -16.51
C ARG A 144 -19.37 -20.13 -16.14
N GLN A 145 -19.95 -19.71 -15.03
CA GLN A 145 -19.63 -18.44 -14.38
C GLN A 145 -18.71 -18.71 -13.20
N VAL A 146 -17.61 -17.97 -13.09
CA VAL A 146 -16.77 -17.94 -11.88
C VAL A 146 -17.19 -16.75 -11.04
N LEU A 147 -17.55 -16.98 -9.78
CA LEU A 147 -18.02 -15.96 -8.84
C LEU A 147 -17.16 -15.94 -7.58
N ALA A 148 -16.79 -14.74 -7.14
CA ALA A 148 -16.20 -14.53 -5.82
C ALA A 148 -16.85 -13.30 -5.17
N GLU A 149 -17.24 -13.42 -3.90
CA GLU A 149 -17.73 -12.31 -3.10
C GLU A 149 -16.90 -12.20 -1.83
N TYR A 150 -16.35 -11.01 -1.59
CA TYR A 150 -15.43 -10.78 -0.49
C TYR A 150 -15.39 -9.30 -0.10
N ALA A 151 -14.90 -9.05 1.11
CA ALA A 151 -14.60 -7.73 1.64
C ALA A 151 -13.16 -7.67 2.17
N LEU A 152 -12.58 -6.48 2.17
CA LEU A 152 -11.33 -6.21 2.86
C LEU A 152 -11.60 -6.07 4.36
N VAL A 153 -10.72 -6.65 5.19
CA VAL A 153 -10.75 -6.53 6.65
C VAL A 153 -9.43 -5.93 7.13
N ALA A 154 -9.52 -4.77 7.78
CA ALA A 154 -8.44 -4.21 8.59
C ALA A 154 -8.60 -4.74 10.02
N ARG A 155 -7.70 -5.64 10.46
CA ARG A 155 -7.73 -6.22 11.81
C ARG A 155 -7.12 -5.29 12.86
N ASN A 156 -6.15 -4.47 12.44
CA ASN A 156 -5.58 -3.42 13.26
C ASN A 156 -5.16 -2.25 12.36
N GLU A 157 -5.93 -1.16 12.39
CA GLU A 157 -5.63 0.03 11.59
C GLU A 157 -4.27 0.65 11.96
N LYS A 158 -3.99 0.71 13.27
CA LYS A 158 -2.79 1.35 13.82
C LYS A 158 -1.48 0.68 13.44
N ALA A 159 -1.55 -0.56 12.95
CA ALA A 159 -0.41 -1.32 12.46
C ALA A 159 0.11 -0.81 11.10
N SER A 160 -0.70 0.00 10.39
CA SER A 160 -0.41 0.47 9.04
C SER A 160 -0.59 1.98 8.93
N GLY A 161 -0.10 2.56 7.85
CA GLY A 161 -0.12 4.00 7.61
C GLY A 161 0.05 4.35 6.15
N GLY A 162 0.11 5.64 5.86
CA GLY A 162 0.30 6.10 4.49
C GLY A 162 0.84 7.51 4.37
N VAL A 163 1.62 7.73 3.32
CA VAL A 163 1.98 9.06 2.84
C VAL A 163 1.05 9.36 1.66
N PHE A 164 0.20 10.35 1.83
CA PHE A 164 -0.84 10.74 0.87
C PHE A 164 -0.52 12.06 0.20
N ASP A 165 -1.30 12.44 -0.82
CA ASP A 165 -1.11 13.70 -1.54
C ASP A 165 0.30 13.83 -2.14
N ASN A 166 0.87 12.74 -2.64
CA ASN A 166 2.16 12.81 -3.32
C ASN A 166 2.00 13.35 -4.74
N THR A 167 3.01 14.07 -5.22
CA THR A 167 3.16 14.35 -6.64
C THR A 167 3.24 13.03 -7.44
N THR A 168 2.86 13.10 -8.71
CA THR A 168 2.70 11.92 -9.58
C THR A 168 3.48 12.02 -10.88
N SER A 169 4.21 13.11 -11.09
CA SER A 169 5.00 13.47 -12.27
C SER A 169 6.07 14.47 -11.90
#